data_AF-A0A1D1VIV8-F1
#
_entry.id   AF-A0A1D1VIV8-F1
#
_cell.length_a   1.000
_cell.length_b   1.000
_cell.length_c   1.000
_cell.angle_alpha   90.00
_cell.angle_beta   90.00
_cell.angle_gamma   90.00
#
_symmetry.space_group_name_H-M   'P 1'
#
loop_
_entity.id
_entity.type
_entity.pdbx_description
1 polymer ?
#
loop_
_entity_poly.entity_id
_entity_poly.type
_entity_poly.pdbx_seq_one_letter_code
_entity_poly.pdbx_strand_id
1 'polypeptide(L)'
;MQTIAADLDVPLAEDKTIRPVTCLTFLGIEIDTIRQTLSLPADKANGIYDLVYQWSNKGKCSKQELQSLIGSLMFASKCVPASRLFIQRLLFLLRGKPEQYASFTLDREFQLDLQWWKEFLPKWNSTASFLDNDWTSSSVLHLYTDAFGTLGMGAFFQNSWFQSRWPPWIKSHKICIEYLQMLPILNAILVWGHKFANKRILMHCDKLGAVHAWKKLRSHNHGVLSVMRRMVAAAAHHNMQIKLEHIPGVMNDVADALSRFQASRFRQVAPSAGLLPTL
;
A
#
# COMPACT_ATOMS: atom_id res chain seq x y z
N MET A 1 13.02 13.43 33.82
CA MET A 1 11.62 12.95 33.79
C MET A 1 11.13 12.57 35.18
N GLN A 2 11.90 11.79 35.96
CA GLN A 2 11.57 11.49 37.36
C GLN A 2 11.50 12.74 38.25
N THR A 3 12.44 13.67 38.10
CA THR A 3 12.42 14.98 38.78
C THR A 3 11.16 15.77 38.44
N ILE A 4 10.83 15.91 37.15
CA ILE A 4 9.61 16.61 36.71
C ILE A 4 8.33 15.94 37.22
N ALA A 5 8.27 14.60 37.25
CA ALA A 5 7.10 13.89 37.77
C ALA A 5 6.93 14.12 39.29
N ALA A 6 8.03 14.14 40.04
CA ALA A 6 8.03 14.49 41.46
C ALA A 6 7.64 15.97 41.66
N ASP A 7 8.17 16.89 40.85
CA ASP A 7 7.85 18.33 40.91
C ASP A 7 6.36 18.61 40.60
N LEU A 8 5.70 17.69 39.89
CA LEU A 8 4.29 17.77 39.50
C LEU A 8 3.37 16.85 40.33
N ASP A 9 3.86 16.20 41.38
CA ASP A 9 3.12 15.22 42.19
C ASP A 9 2.45 14.10 41.36
N VAL A 10 3.10 13.68 40.27
CA VAL A 10 2.65 12.55 39.43
C VAL A 10 3.37 11.27 39.88
N PRO A 11 2.66 10.31 40.50
CA PRO A 11 3.27 9.07 40.97
C PRO A 11 3.71 8.19 39.81
N LEU A 12 4.96 7.73 39.85
CA LEU A 12 5.50 6.77 38.89
C LEU A 12 5.31 5.35 39.42
N ALA A 13 4.73 4.48 38.59
CA ALA A 13 4.59 3.07 38.89
C ALA A 13 5.92 2.34 38.63
N GLU A 14 6.63 1.93 39.67
CA GLU A 14 7.95 1.29 39.55
C GLU A 14 7.89 -0.02 38.74
N ASP A 15 6.82 -0.80 38.89
CA ASP A 15 6.57 -2.05 38.16
C ASP A 15 6.41 -1.84 36.64
N LYS A 16 6.07 -0.62 36.23
CA LYS A 16 5.91 -0.21 34.81
C LYS A 16 7.08 0.66 34.33
N THR A 17 8.01 0.99 35.22
CA THR A 17 9.14 1.85 34.90
C THR A 17 10.31 1.00 34.45
N ILE A 18 10.55 1.00 33.14
CA ILE A 18 11.65 0.24 32.53
C ILE A 18 12.84 1.20 32.35
N ARG A 19 14.02 0.75 32.78
CA ARG A 19 15.29 1.48 32.58
C ARG A 19 15.61 1.58 31.08
N PRO A 20 16.56 2.44 30.66
CA PRO A 20 16.97 2.49 29.26
C PRO A 20 17.34 1.09 28.73
N VAL A 21 16.59 0.65 27.72
CA VAL A 21 16.75 -0.65 27.03
C VAL A 21 16.61 -0.43 25.54
N THR A 22 17.22 -1.30 24.75
CA THR A 22 17.15 -1.24 23.29
C THR A 22 15.93 -1.93 22.70
N CYS A 23 15.29 -2.81 23.47
CA CYS A 23 14.03 -3.47 23.13
C CYS A 23 13.00 -3.24 24.24
N LEU A 24 11.84 -2.67 23.90
CA LEU A 24 10.80 -2.30 24.86
C LEU A 24 9.41 -2.61 24.30
N THR A 25 8.55 -3.24 25.10
CA THR A 25 7.12 -3.30 24.78
C THR A 25 6.41 -2.05 25.30
N PHE A 26 5.86 -1.25 24.38
CA PHE A 26 5.12 -0.04 24.67
C PHE A 26 3.75 -0.06 23.96
N LEU A 27 2.67 0.17 24.70
CA LEU A 27 1.28 0.07 24.20
C LEU A 27 0.98 -1.26 23.47
N GLY A 28 1.64 -2.34 23.93
CA GLY A 28 1.49 -3.69 23.39
C GLY A 28 2.22 -3.95 22.08
N ILE A 29 3.09 -3.03 21.63
CA ILE A 29 3.98 -3.17 20.48
C ILE A 29 5.41 -3.22 21.01
N GLU A 30 6.21 -4.17 20.51
CA GLU A 30 7.63 -4.25 20.76
C GLU A 30 8.39 -3.30 19.83
N ILE A 31 9.27 -2.51 20.41
CA ILE A 31 10.10 -1.52 19.73
C ILE A 31 11.54 -1.97 19.90
N ASP A 32 12.20 -2.35 18.81
CA ASP A 32 13.63 -2.68 18.78
C ASP A 32 14.39 -1.56 18.09
N THR A 33 15.22 -0.87 18.85
CA THR A 33 16.03 0.27 18.38
C THR A 33 17.32 -0.14 17.67
N ILE A 34 17.81 -1.36 17.90
CA ILE A 34 18.99 -1.91 17.20
C ILE A 34 18.58 -2.34 15.80
N ARG A 35 17.48 -3.08 15.69
CA ARG A 35 16.92 -3.52 14.41
C ARG A 35 16.11 -2.42 13.71
N GLN A 36 15.73 -1.39 14.45
CA GLN A 36 14.82 -0.33 14.00
C GLN A 36 13.50 -0.91 13.51
N THR A 37 12.86 -1.78 14.29
CA THR A 37 11.61 -2.47 13.90
C THR A 37 10.50 -2.25 14.91
N LEU A 38 9.25 -2.28 14.43
CA LEU A 38 8.06 -2.42 15.27
C LEU A 38 7.50 -3.84 15.08
N SER A 39 7.26 -4.54 16.18
CA SER A 39 6.76 -5.92 16.19
C SER A 39 5.58 -6.08 17.14
N LEU A 40 4.68 -6.98 16.78
CA LEU A 40 3.76 -7.58 17.72
C LEU A 40 4.54 -8.56 18.60
N PRO A 41 4.34 -8.56 19.93
CA PRO A 41 4.80 -9.64 20.78
C PRO A 41 4.36 -11.01 20.24
N ALA A 42 5.22 -12.02 20.36
CA ALA A 42 5.05 -13.33 19.72
C ALA A 42 3.66 -13.94 19.97
N ASP A 43 3.19 -13.92 21.21
CA ASP A 43 1.88 -14.48 21.59
C ASP A 43 0.72 -13.80 20.84
N LYS A 44 0.80 -12.47 20.67
CA LYS A 44 -0.21 -11.70 19.94
C LYS A 44 -0.11 -11.93 18.44
N ALA A 45 1.11 -12.01 17.90
CA ALA A 45 1.32 -12.31 16.49
C ALA A 45 0.73 -13.68 16.13
N ASN A 46 1.00 -14.70 16.95
CA ASN A 46 0.47 -16.06 16.78
C ASN A 46 -1.05 -16.09 16.88
N GLY A 47 -1.63 -15.45 17.91
CA GLY A 47 -3.09 -15.39 18.05
C GLY A 47 -3.80 -14.72 16.88
N ILE A 48 -3.22 -13.66 16.31
CA ILE A 48 -3.76 -13.00 15.12
C ILE A 48 -3.57 -13.88 13.87
N TYR A 49 -2.43 -14.56 13.74
CA TYR A 49 -2.17 -15.47 12.63
C TYR A 49 -3.17 -16.64 12.62
N ASP A 50 -3.40 -17.26 13.78
CA ASP A 50 -4.38 -18.33 13.96
C ASP A 50 -5.80 -17.85 13.64
N LEU A 51 -6.16 -16.65 14.10
CA LEU A 51 -7.44 -16.01 13.77
C LEU A 51 -7.59 -15.85 12.24
N VAL A 52 -6.59 -15.31 11.55
CA VAL A 52 -6.62 -15.17 10.08
C VAL A 52 -6.75 -16.54 9.40
N TYR A 53 -6.09 -17.57 9.92
CA TYR A 53 -6.17 -18.92 9.39
C TYR A 53 -7.57 -19.51 9.52
N GLN A 54 -8.19 -19.41 10.70
CA GLN A 54 -9.56 -19.87 10.95
C GLN A 54 -10.58 -19.22 10.02
N TRP A 55 -10.37 -17.95 9.66
CA TRP A 55 -11.29 -17.20 8.81
C TRP A 55 -11.17 -17.51 7.31
N SER A 56 -10.11 -18.18 6.88
CA SER A 56 -9.83 -18.38 5.44
C SER A 56 -10.79 -19.33 4.72
N ASN A 57 -11.46 -20.21 5.47
CA ASN A 57 -12.48 -21.11 4.93
C ASN A 57 -13.90 -20.70 5.36
N LYS A 58 -14.03 -19.55 6.03
CA LYS A 58 -15.32 -19.09 6.55
C LYS A 58 -16.13 -18.46 5.43
N GLY A 59 -17.32 -19.00 5.16
CA GLY A 59 -18.23 -18.48 4.13
C GLY A 59 -19.19 -17.40 4.62
N LYS A 60 -19.51 -17.39 5.93
CA LYS A 60 -20.40 -16.41 6.56
C LYS A 60 -19.92 -16.04 7.94
N CYS A 61 -20.21 -14.83 8.39
CA CYS A 61 -19.96 -14.41 9.76
C CYS A 61 -21.07 -13.51 10.31
N SER A 62 -21.13 -13.39 11.63
CA SER A 62 -21.93 -12.37 12.30
C SER A 62 -21.21 -11.01 12.29
N LYS A 63 -21.95 -9.94 12.61
CA LYS A 63 -21.37 -8.61 12.80
C LYS A 63 -20.33 -8.57 13.92
N GLN A 64 -20.63 -9.22 15.05
CA GLN A 64 -19.72 -9.27 16.21
C GLN A 64 -18.40 -9.98 15.86
N GLU A 65 -18.49 -11.09 15.12
CA GLU A 65 -17.31 -11.80 14.64
C GLU A 65 -16.46 -10.91 13.72
N LEU A 66 -17.09 -10.20 12.78
CA LEU A 66 -16.39 -9.29 11.87
C LEU A 66 -15.73 -8.13 12.61
N GLN A 67 -16.40 -7.55 13.62
CA GLN A 67 -15.84 -6.51 14.47
C GLN A 67 -14.62 -7.00 15.25
N SER A 68 -14.67 -8.23 15.79
CA SER A 68 -13.55 -8.85 16.51
C SER A 68 -12.33 -9.06 15.61
N LEU A 69 -12.55 -9.59 14.38
CA LEU A 69 -11.51 -9.71 13.37
C LEU A 69 -10.89 -8.36 13.04
N ILE A 70 -11.72 -7.35 12.73
CA ILE A 70 -11.26 -6.00 12.39
C ILE A 70 -10.46 -5.40 13.55
N GLY A 71 -10.90 -5.55 14.80
CA GLY A 71 -10.17 -5.10 15.99
C GLY A 71 -8.76 -5.68 16.06
N SER A 72 -8.64 -6.99 15.86
CA SER A 72 -7.38 -7.72 15.88
C SER A 72 -6.44 -7.26 14.75
N LEU A 73 -6.97 -7.15 13.52
CA LEU A 73 -6.18 -6.72 12.35
C LEU A 73 -5.80 -5.23 12.43
N MET A 74 -6.66 -4.36 12.97
CA MET A 74 -6.32 -2.97 13.23
C MET A 74 -5.17 -2.87 14.24
N PHE A 75 -5.13 -3.71 15.27
CA PHE A 75 -3.99 -3.76 16.18
C PHE A 75 -2.70 -4.18 15.44
N ALA A 76 -2.76 -5.23 14.60
CA ALA A 76 -1.63 -5.65 13.77
C ALA A 76 -1.17 -4.58 12.76
N SER A 77 -2.09 -3.75 12.26
CA SER A 77 -1.78 -2.70 11.28
C SER A 77 -0.79 -1.65 11.78
N LYS A 78 -0.59 -1.54 13.10
CA LYS A 78 0.44 -0.68 13.72
C LYS A 78 1.86 -1.11 13.32
N CYS A 79 2.09 -2.41 13.14
CA CYS A 79 3.38 -2.97 12.72
C CYS A 79 3.43 -3.27 11.21
N VAL A 80 2.28 -3.24 10.54
CA VAL A 80 2.17 -3.50 9.09
C VAL A 80 1.54 -2.29 8.37
N PRO A 81 2.28 -1.17 8.19
CA PRO A 81 1.76 0.04 7.54
C PRO A 81 1.06 -0.15 6.19
N ALA A 82 1.50 -1.11 5.38
CA ALA A 82 0.89 -1.42 4.08
C ALA A 82 -0.55 -1.98 4.20
N SER A 83 -0.98 -2.39 5.39
CA SER A 83 -2.26 -3.09 5.57
C SER A 83 -3.51 -2.19 5.55
N ARG A 84 -3.34 -0.85 5.54
CA ARG A 84 -4.45 0.12 5.67
C ARG A 84 -5.56 -0.06 4.62
N LEU A 85 -5.20 -0.40 3.37
CA LEU A 85 -6.19 -0.65 2.31
C LEU A 85 -7.11 -1.83 2.67
N PHE A 86 -6.52 -2.91 3.17
CA PHE A 86 -7.23 -4.14 3.55
C PHE A 86 -8.16 -3.88 4.72
N ILE A 87 -7.70 -3.15 5.74
CA ILE A 87 -8.55 -2.70 6.87
C ILE A 87 -9.72 -1.85 6.37
N GLN A 88 -9.46 -0.86 5.51
CA GLN A 88 -10.50 0.04 5.01
C GLN A 88 -11.60 -0.73 4.27
N ARG A 89 -11.25 -1.77 3.52
CA ARG A 89 -12.19 -2.64 2.83
C ARG A 89 -13.05 -3.46 3.80
N LEU A 90 -12.45 -4.01 4.86
CA LEU A 90 -13.19 -4.69 5.91
C LEU A 90 -14.15 -3.74 6.65
N LEU A 91 -13.72 -2.51 6.92
CA LEU A 91 -14.59 -1.48 7.51
C LEU A 91 -15.74 -1.09 6.58
N PHE A 92 -15.52 -1.08 5.26
CA PHE A 92 -16.58 -0.83 4.30
C PHE A 92 -17.60 -1.97 4.28
N LEU A 93 -17.14 -3.23 4.29
CA LEU A 93 -18.00 -4.40 4.43
C LEU A 93 -18.85 -4.30 5.70
N LEU A 94 -18.23 -3.98 6.85
CA LEU A 94 -18.93 -3.83 8.12
C LEU A 94 -20.02 -2.75 8.10
N ARG A 95 -19.79 -1.62 7.41
CA ARG A 95 -20.78 -0.54 7.26
C ARG A 95 -21.96 -0.91 6.35
N GLY A 96 -21.78 -1.89 5.48
CA GLY A 96 -22.80 -2.30 4.50
C GLY A 96 -24.07 -2.92 5.11
N LYS A 97 -24.03 -3.35 6.39
CA LYS A 97 -25.21 -3.87 7.10
C LYS A 97 -25.29 -3.28 8.52
N PRO A 98 -26.17 -2.30 8.76
CA PRO A 98 -26.25 -1.62 10.05
C PRO A 98 -26.90 -2.49 11.14
N GLU A 99 -27.67 -3.53 10.80
CA GLU A 99 -28.37 -4.34 11.79
C GLU A 99 -27.41 -5.11 12.72
N GLN A 100 -27.76 -5.21 14.00
CA GLN A 100 -26.95 -5.91 15.00
C GLN A 100 -26.83 -7.41 14.72
N TYR A 101 -27.90 -8.03 14.20
CA TYR A 101 -27.99 -9.45 13.87
C TYR A 101 -27.71 -9.74 12.39
N ALA A 102 -27.07 -8.80 11.68
CA ALA A 102 -26.70 -9.00 10.29
C ALA A 102 -25.71 -10.16 10.14
N SER A 103 -25.98 -11.03 9.17
CA SER A 103 -25.02 -12.02 8.67
C SER A 103 -24.36 -11.50 7.39
N PHE A 104 -23.05 -11.63 7.30
CA PHE A 104 -22.25 -11.25 6.15
C PHE A 104 -21.86 -12.51 5.38
N THR A 105 -22.06 -12.51 4.06
CA THR A 105 -21.45 -13.51 3.18
C THR A 105 -20.05 -13.02 2.82
N LEU A 106 -19.06 -13.87 3.04
CA LEU A 106 -17.66 -13.56 2.79
C LEU A 106 -17.33 -13.97 1.36
N ASP A 107 -17.14 -12.98 0.50
CA ASP A 107 -16.89 -13.19 -0.91
C ASP A 107 -15.41 -13.49 -1.20
N ARG A 108 -15.11 -13.76 -2.48
CA ARG A 108 -13.74 -13.99 -2.95
C ARG A 108 -12.82 -12.80 -2.64
N GLU A 109 -13.35 -11.58 -2.72
CA GLU A 109 -12.56 -10.37 -2.50
C GLU A 109 -12.10 -10.26 -1.05
N PHE A 110 -12.97 -10.59 -0.09
CA PHE A 110 -12.63 -10.72 1.32
C PHE A 110 -11.56 -11.80 1.56
N GLN A 111 -11.69 -12.96 0.91
CA GLN A 111 -10.72 -14.05 1.08
C GLN A 111 -9.33 -13.67 0.57
N LEU A 112 -9.25 -12.93 -0.54
CA LEU A 112 -7.98 -12.35 -1.01
C LEU A 112 -7.39 -11.36 0.01
N ASP A 113 -8.22 -10.68 0.82
CA ASP A 113 -7.73 -9.67 1.79
C ASP A 113 -7.09 -10.42 2.97
N LEU A 114 -7.71 -11.51 3.42
CA LEU A 114 -7.13 -12.41 4.42
C LEU A 114 -5.90 -13.14 3.91
N GLN A 115 -5.86 -13.55 2.64
CA GLN A 115 -4.68 -14.17 2.05
C GLN A 115 -3.48 -13.21 2.10
N TRP A 116 -3.69 -11.92 1.83
CA TRP A 116 -2.64 -10.91 2.00
C TRP A 116 -2.14 -10.85 3.45
N TRP A 117 -3.05 -10.87 4.44
CA TRP A 117 -2.65 -10.89 5.85
C TRP A 117 -1.84 -12.14 6.21
N LYS A 118 -2.23 -13.33 5.72
CA LYS A 118 -1.47 -14.57 5.92
C LYS A 118 -0.05 -14.46 5.39
N GLU A 119 0.10 -13.84 4.23
CA GLU A 119 1.40 -13.72 3.59
C GLU A 119 2.28 -12.66 4.27
N PHE A 120 1.74 -11.48 4.56
CA PHE A 120 2.55 -10.32 4.94
C PHE A 120 2.70 -10.13 6.44
N LEU A 121 1.77 -10.60 7.28
CA LEU A 121 1.90 -10.52 8.73
C LEU A 121 3.21 -11.16 9.23
N PRO A 122 3.56 -12.42 8.88
CA PRO A 122 4.81 -13.02 9.32
C PRO A 122 6.04 -12.40 8.65
N LYS A 123 5.91 -11.88 7.42
CA LYS A 123 7.02 -11.25 6.68
C LYS A 123 7.38 -9.86 7.18
N TRP A 124 6.49 -9.19 7.91
CA TRP A 124 6.68 -7.82 8.41
C TRP A 124 6.96 -7.79 9.91
N ASN A 125 6.42 -8.74 10.67
CA ASN A 125 6.63 -8.79 12.11
C ASN A 125 8.12 -9.00 12.41
N SER A 126 8.74 -8.04 13.11
CA SER A 126 10.15 -8.07 13.52
C SER A 126 11.17 -7.96 12.38
N THR A 127 10.74 -7.65 11.16
CA THR A 127 11.58 -7.63 9.95
C THR A 127 11.47 -6.32 9.17
N ALA A 128 10.31 -5.67 9.19
CA ALA A 128 10.11 -4.40 8.51
C ALA A 128 10.82 -3.28 9.29
N SER A 129 11.90 -2.75 8.72
CA SER A 129 12.61 -1.62 9.31
C SER A 129 11.74 -0.37 9.29
N PHE A 130 12.05 0.57 10.18
CA PHE A 130 11.54 1.93 10.11
C PHE A 130 11.81 2.47 8.72
N LEU A 131 10.80 3.14 8.16
CA LEU A 131 10.95 3.85 6.91
C LEU A 131 11.49 5.24 7.19
N ASP A 132 12.19 5.80 6.21
CA ASP A 132 12.60 7.20 6.23
C ASP A 132 11.39 8.10 6.56
N ASN A 133 11.63 9.16 7.35
CA ASN A 133 10.56 10.11 7.68
C ASN A 133 10.10 10.90 6.45
N ASP A 134 10.96 11.05 5.46
CA ASP A 134 10.70 11.87 4.28
C ASP A 134 10.07 11.08 3.13
N TRP A 135 9.16 11.76 2.42
CA TRP A 135 8.62 11.25 1.16
C TRP A 135 9.57 11.62 0.04
N THR A 136 10.09 10.61 -0.66
CA THR A 136 10.85 10.85 -1.89
C THR A 136 9.87 11.02 -3.05
N SER A 137 9.86 12.21 -3.66
CA SER A 137 9.02 12.50 -4.82
C SER A 137 9.48 11.72 -6.05
N SER A 138 8.52 11.22 -6.84
CA SER A 138 8.80 10.52 -8.10
C SER A 138 9.54 11.44 -9.07
N SER A 139 9.28 12.74 -9.04
CA SER A 139 10.03 13.73 -9.83
C SER A 139 11.49 13.82 -9.41
N VAL A 140 11.81 13.64 -8.12
CA VAL A 140 13.21 13.58 -7.65
C VAL A 140 13.87 12.27 -8.09
N LEU A 141 13.09 11.19 -8.19
CA LEU A 141 13.54 9.90 -8.70
C LEU A 141 13.61 9.82 -10.23
N HIS A 142 13.17 10.86 -10.95
CA HIS A 142 12.89 10.82 -12.39
C HIS A 142 11.98 9.64 -12.78
N LEU A 143 10.99 9.33 -11.94
CA LEU A 143 9.96 8.32 -12.15
C LEU A 143 8.66 8.97 -12.64
N TYR A 144 8.31 8.66 -13.88
CA TYR A 144 7.16 9.18 -14.59
C TYR A 144 6.33 8.03 -15.15
N THR A 145 5.01 8.09 -15.01
CA THR A 145 4.08 7.04 -15.44
C THR A 145 2.88 7.70 -16.11
N ASP A 146 2.38 7.11 -17.20
CA ASP A 146 1.17 7.59 -17.86
C ASP A 146 0.44 6.48 -18.61
N ALA A 147 -0.85 6.68 -18.78
CA ALA A 147 -1.75 5.83 -19.54
C ALA A 147 -2.56 6.67 -20.55
N PHE A 148 -2.41 6.35 -21.83
CA PHE A 148 -3.24 6.93 -22.88
C PHE A 148 -4.44 6.03 -23.16
N GLY A 149 -5.65 6.54 -22.90
CA GLY A 149 -6.87 5.73 -22.81
C GLY A 149 -7.15 4.77 -23.97
N THR A 150 -6.72 5.08 -25.20
CA THR A 150 -7.01 4.25 -26.38
C THR A 150 -5.83 3.39 -26.85
N LEU A 151 -4.59 3.71 -26.49
CA LEU A 151 -3.42 3.08 -27.11
C LEU A 151 -2.63 2.19 -26.16
N GLY A 152 -2.16 2.73 -25.04
CA GLY A 152 -1.28 2.00 -24.14
C GLY A 152 -0.83 2.79 -22.92
N MET A 153 0.19 2.26 -22.27
CA MET A 153 0.85 2.84 -21.11
C MET A 153 2.34 3.02 -21.36
N GLY A 154 2.93 3.95 -20.62
CA GLY A 154 4.35 4.22 -20.60
C GLY A 154 4.84 4.50 -19.19
N ALA A 155 6.08 4.12 -18.91
CA ALA A 155 6.78 4.59 -17.73
C ALA A 155 8.26 4.81 -18.03
N PHE A 156 8.82 5.77 -17.32
CA PHE A 156 10.21 6.15 -17.39
C PHE A 156 10.77 6.29 -15.97
N PHE A 157 11.96 5.74 -15.75
CA PHE A 157 12.69 5.84 -14.50
C PHE A 157 14.17 6.06 -14.79
N GLN A 158 14.65 7.27 -14.48
CA GLN A 158 16.03 7.72 -14.75
C GLN A 158 16.42 7.70 -16.23
N ASN A 159 16.83 6.55 -16.75
CA ASN A 159 17.12 6.30 -18.18
C ASN A 159 16.49 4.99 -18.67
N SER A 160 15.91 4.21 -17.77
CA SER A 160 15.15 3.00 -18.07
C SER A 160 13.72 3.38 -18.39
N TRP A 161 13.11 2.67 -19.32
CA TRP A 161 11.74 2.93 -19.72
C TRP A 161 11.05 1.64 -20.16
N PHE A 162 9.73 1.65 -20.15
CA PHE A 162 8.92 0.66 -20.84
C PHE A 162 7.69 1.33 -21.43
N GLN A 163 7.12 0.71 -22.45
CA GLN A 163 5.80 1.05 -22.97
C GLN A 163 5.09 -0.24 -23.37
N SER A 164 3.76 -0.26 -23.27
CA SER A 164 2.99 -1.43 -23.65
C SER A 164 1.64 -1.03 -24.20
N ARG A 165 1.24 -1.67 -25.32
CA ARG A 165 -0.05 -1.40 -25.95
C ARG A 165 -1.14 -2.11 -25.15
N TRP A 166 -2.31 -1.49 -25.09
CA TRP A 166 -3.45 -2.15 -24.48
C TRP A 166 -3.79 -3.43 -25.23
N PRO A 167 -3.92 -4.57 -24.53
CA PRO A 167 -4.41 -5.79 -25.13
C PRO A 167 -5.87 -5.58 -25.62
N PRO A 168 -6.32 -6.38 -26.61
CA PRO A 168 -7.65 -6.20 -27.20
C PRO A 168 -8.80 -6.17 -26.18
N TRP A 169 -8.70 -6.95 -25.10
CA TRP A 169 -9.72 -6.99 -24.06
C TRP A 169 -9.88 -5.69 -23.28
N ILE A 170 -8.82 -4.89 -23.09
CA ILE A 170 -8.95 -3.56 -22.44
C ILE A 170 -9.75 -2.62 -23.35
N LYS A 171 -9.48 -2.68 -24.67
CA LYS A 171 -10.13 -1.82 -25.66
C LYS A 171 -11.61 -2.15 -25.82
N SER A 172 -12.00 -3.42 -25.68
CA SER A 172 -13.39 -3.85 -25.85
C SER A 172 -14.28 -3.57 -24.64
N HIS A 173 -13.74 -3.49 -23.41
CA HIS A 173 -14.53 -3.42 -22.18
C HIS A 173 -14.76 -2.01 -21.61
N LYS A 174 -14.39 -0.94 -22.33
CA LYS A 174 -14.52 0.47 -21.86
C LYS A 174 -14.06 0.64 -20.40
N ILE A 175 -12.86 0.12 -20.10
CA ILE A 175 -12.29 0.15 -18.75
C ILE A 175 -12.18 1.59 -18.25
N CYS A 176 -12.53 1.83 -16.98
CA CYS A 176 -12.49 3.18 -16.39
C CYS A 176 -11.07 3.78 -16.41
N ILE A 177 -11.00 5.11 -16.58
CA ILE A 177 -9.73 5.82 -16.75
C ILE A 177 -8.84 5.72 -15.50
N GLU A 178 -9.44 5.67 -14.31
CA GLU A 178 -8.73 5.53 -13.04
C GLU A 178 -7.96 4.22 -12.97
N TYR A 179 -8.57 3.13 -13.45
CA TYR A 179 -7.90 1.84 -13.53
C TYR A 179 -6.71 1.89 -14.49
N LEU A 180 -6.91 2.45 -15.68
CA LEU A 180 -5.86 2.56 -16.69
C LEU A 180 -4.66 3.35 -16.17
N GLN A 181 -4.89 4.44 -15.44
CA GLN A 181 -3.81 5.26 -14.88
C GLN A 181 -3.06 4.61 -13.71
N MET A 182 -3.69 3.67 -12.99
CA MET A 182 -3.00 2.93 -11.95
C MET A 182 -2.14 1.78 -12.50
N LEU A 183 -2.41 1.28 -13.70
CA LEU A 183 -1.63 0.22 -14.33
C LEU A 183 -0.15 0.55 -14.58
N PRO A 184 0.24 1.70 -15.17
CA PRO A 184 1.66 2.02 -15.34
C PRO A 184 2.37 2.16 -14.00
N ILE A 185 1.68 2.67 -12.97
CA ILE A 185 2.20 2.74 -11.61
C ILE A 185 2.45 1.34 -11.06
N LEU A 186 1.48 0.43 -11.17
CA LEU A 186 1.65 -0.98 -10.78
C LEU A 186 2.85 -1.62 -11.50
N ASN A 187 2.96 -1.43 -12.82
CA ASN A 187 4.07 -2.00 -13.59
C ASN A 187 5.42 -1.39 -13.18
N ALA A 188 5.49 -0.08 -12.91
CA ALA A 188 6.70 0.55 -12.40
C ALA A 188 7.13 -0.05 -11.05
N ILE A 189 6.18 -0.38 -10.16
CA ILE A 189 6.47 -1.07 -8.89
C ILE A 189 6.96 -2.49 -9.15
N LEU A 190 6.33 -3.22 -10.07
CA LEU A 190 6.74 -4.60 -10.37
C LEU A 190 8.13 -4.69 -11.01
N VAL A 191 8.48 -3.73 -11.88
CA VAL A 191 9.76 -3.71 -12.60
C VAL A 191 10.88 -3.12 -11.74
N TRP A 192 10.62 -2.00 -11.07
CA TRP A 192 11.65 -1.22 -10.37
C TRP A 192 11.47 -1.16 -8.85
N GLY A 193 10.48 -1.85 -8.27
CA GLY A 193 10.18 -1.80 -6.82
C GLY A 193 11.36 -2.11 -5.92
N HIS A 194 12.25 -3.00 -6.35
CA HIS A 194 13.49 -3.32 -5.63
C HIS A 194 14.46 -2.11 -5.52
N LYS A 195 14.41 -1.15 -6.45
CA LYS A 195 15.17 0.11 -6.39
C LYS A 195 14.58 1.11 -5.39
N PHE A 196 13.35 0.87 -4.95
CA PHE A 196 12.60 1.71 -4.01
C PHE A 196 12.40 1.04 -2.65
N ALA A 197 13.16 -0.01 -2.35
CA ALA A 197 13.02 -0.76 -1.11
C ALA A 197 13.24 0.11 0.13
N ASN A 198 12.44 -0.10 1.17
CA ASN A 198 12.43 0.66 2.42
C ASN A 198 12.16 2.17 2.28
N LYS A 199 11.60 2.61 1.14
CA LYS A 199 11.31 4.04 0.90
C LYS A 199 9.82 4.35 0.95
N ARG A 200 9.53 5.62 1.17
CA ARG A 200 8.20 6.22 1.02
C ARG A 200 8.17 7.04 -0.25
N ILE A 201 7.49 6.55 -1.27
CA ILE A 201 7.48 7.15 -2.60
C ILE A 201 6.20 7.93 -2.82
N LEU A 202 6.34 9.20 -3.17
CA LEU A 202 5.25 10.02 -3.66
C LEU A 202 5.20 9.91 -5.19
N MET A 203 4.18 9.25 -5.72
CA MET A 203 3.96 9.07 -7.15
C MET A 203 2.92 10.06 -7.66
N HIS A 204 3.18 10.62 -8.85
CA HIS A 204 2.27 11.56 -9.48
C HIS A 204 1.30 10.87 -10.44
N CYS A 205 0.06 11.33 -10.47
CA CYS A 205 -0.99 10.84 -11.36
C CYS A 205 -1.85 12.02 -11.87
N ASP A 206 -2.12 12.07 -13.16
CA ASP A 206 -2.87 13.17 -13.79
C ASP A 206 -4.41 13.04 -13.65
N LYS A 207 -4.92 11.94 -13.07
CA LYS A 207 -6.37 11.74 -12.85
C LYS A 207 -6.72 11.84 -11.38
N LEU A 208 -7.48 12.89 -11.07
CA LEU A 208 -8.05 13.14 -9.75
C LEU A 208 -8.86 11.96 -9.21
N GLY A 209 -9.59 11.22 -10.06
CA GLY A 209 -10.35 10.04 -9.65
C GLY A 209 -9.47 8.95 -9.03
N ALA A 210 -8.32 8.66 -9.65
CA ALA A 210 -7.36 7.68 -9.15
C ALA A 210 -6.70 8.16 -7.84
N VAL A 211 -6.31 9.43 -7.79
CA VAL A 211 -5.74 10.05 -6.57
C VAL A 211 -6.75 10.04 -5.42
N HIS A 212 -8.03 10.36 -5.69
CA HIS A 212 -9.09 10.33 -4.68
C HIS A 212 -9.34 8.92 -4.17
N ALA A 213 -9.41 7.94 -5.07
CA ALA A 213 -9.58 6.53 -4.71
C ALA A 213 -8.44 6.04 -3.82
N TRP A 214 -7.19 6.39 -4.15
CA TRP A 214 -6.01 6.08 -3.34
C TRP A 214 -6.03 6.75 -1.98
N LYS A 215 -6.26 8.08 -1.92
CA LYS A 215 -6.29 8.83 -0.67
C LYS A 215 -7.38 8.36 0.30
N LYS A 216 -8.55 7.98 -0.24
CA LYS A 216 -9.67 7.46 0.57
C LYS A 216 -9.60 5.94 0.77
N LEU A 217 -8.64 5.26 0.14
CA LEU A 217 -8.50 3.80 0.12
C LEU A 217 -9.83 3.09 -0.23
N ARG A 218 -10.60 3.68 -1.16
CA ARG A 218 -11.93 3.17 -1.57
C ARG A 218 -12.28 3.61 -2.98
N SER A 219 -13.07 2.80 -3.68
CA SER A 219 -13.68 3.16 -4.97
C SER A 219 -14.99 2.37 -5.14
N HIS A 220 -15.95 2.91 -5.88
CA HIS A 220 -17.14 2.18 -6.30
C HIS A 220 -16.84 1.19 -7.44
N ASN A 221 -15.70 1.36 -8.12
CA ASN A 221 -15.27 0.47 -9.19
C ASN A 221 -14.39 -0.67 -8.63
N HIS A 222 -14.84 -1.91 -8.78
CA HIS A 222 -14.12 -3.10 -8.33
C HIS A 222 -12.76 -3.28 -9.00
N GLY A 223 -12.62 -2.90 -10.28
CA GLY A 223 -11.35 -2.94 -11.00
C GLY A 223 -10.32 -2.01 -10.36
N VAL A 224 -10.71 -0.78 -10.02
CA VAL A 224 -9.84 0.19 -9.32
C VAL A 224 -9.37 -0.38 -7.98
N LEU A 225 -10.28 -0.95 -7.19
CA LEU A 225 -9.89 -1.60 -5.94
C LEU A 225 -8.94 -2.79 -6.17
N SER A 226 -9.17 -3.59 -7.21
CA SER A 226 -8.31 -4.73 -7.55
C SER A 226 -6.89 -4.30 -7.90
N VAL A 227 -6.72 -3.25 -8.72
CA VAL A 227 -5.38 -2.74 -9.05
C VAL A 227 -4.71 -2.09 -7.84
N MET A 228 -5.46 -1.37 -6.99
CA MET A 228 -4.93 -0.83 -5.73
C MET A 228 -4.40 -1.93 -4.81
N ARG A 229 -5.12 -3.05 -4.68
CA ARG A 229 -4.67 -4.21 -3.88
C ARG A 229 -3.37 -4.78 -4.40
N ARG A 230 -3.25 -4.93 -5.72
CA ARG A 230 -2.01 -5.39 -6.37
C ARG A 230 -0.85 -4.42 -6.14
N MET A 231 -1.09 -3.11 -6.25
CA MET A 231 -0.07 -2.09 -5.99
C MET A 231 0.43 -2.14 -4.55
N VAL A 232 -0.48 -2.23 -3.58
CA VAL A 232 -0.11 -2.32 -2.16
C VAL A 232 0.64 -3.62 -1.86
N ALA A 233 0.19 -4.76 -2.42
CA ALA A 233 0.89 -6.03 -2.26
C ALA A 233 2.30 -6.00 -2.87
N ALA A 234 2.44 -5.49 -4.09
CA ALA A 234 3.74 -5.34 -4.76
C ALA A 234 4.69 -4.42 -3.97
N ALA A 235 4.17 -3.29 -3.46
CA ALA A 235 4.94 -2.40 -2.61
C ALA A 235 5.34 -3.05 -1.28
N ALA A 236 4.47 -3.88 -0.72
CA ALA A 236 4.71 -4.52 0.56
C ALA A 236 5.87 -5.52 0.52
N HIS A 237 6.16 -6.14 -0.62
CA HIS A 237 7.34 -7.00 -0.80
C HIS A 237 8.67 -6.24 -0.68
N HIS A 238 8.65 -4.94 -0.89
CA HIS A 238 9.84 -4.08 -0.82
C HIS A 238 9.85 -3.20 0.43
N ASN A 239 8.98 -3.45 1.42
CA ASN A 239 8.76 -2.55 2.55
C ASN A 239 8.58 -1.09 2.07
N MET A 240 7.82 -0.89 1.00
CA MET A 240 7.63 0.42 0.38
C MET A 240 6.25 0.99 0.72
N GLN A 241 6.18 2.30 0.95
CA GLN A 241 4.89 3.02 1.01
C GLN A 241 4.70 3.89 -0.22
N ILE A 242 3.45 3.98 -0.67
CA ILE A 242 3.07 4.79 -1.84
C ILE A 242 2.06 5.85 -1.42
N LYS A 243 2.32 7.08 -1.85
CA LYS A 243 1.35 8.18 -1.84
C LYS A 243 1.09 8.60 -3.27
N LEU A 244 -0.17 8.90 -3.60
CA LEU A 244 -0.51 9.50 -4.89
C LEU A 244 -0.85 10.99 -4.71
N GLU A 245 -0.26 11.83 -5.55
CA GLU A 245 -0.64 13.24 -5.71
C GLU A 245 -0.96 13.58 -7.15
N HIS A 246 -1.86 14.56 -7.29
CA HIS A 246 -2.27 15.02 -8.60
C HIS A 246 -1.27 16.04 -9.13
N ILE A 247 -0.87 15.88 -10.38
CA ILE A 247 -0.14 16.90 -11.14
C ILE A 247 -0.88 17.25 -12.43
N PRO A 248 -0.77 18.49 -12.92
CA PRO A 248 -1.23 18.82 -14.26
C PRO A 248 -0.50 17.96 -15.30
N GLY A 249 -1.22 17.45 -16.29
CA GLY A 249 -0.67 16.53 -17.31
C GLY A 249 0.51 17.09 -18.12
N VAL A 250 0.66 18.42 -18.19
CA VAL A 250 1.75 19.10 -18.91
C VAL A 250 3.14 18.79 -18.29
N MET A 251 3.20 18.44 -17.01
CA MET A 251 4.46 18.14 -16.31
C MET A 251 4.97 16.70 -16.52
N ASN A 252 4.34 15.91 -17.41
CA ASN A 252 4.58 14.47 -17.58
C ASN A 252 4.92 14.07 -19.03
N ASP A 253 5.57 14.97 -19.78
CA ASP A 253 5.83 14.82 -21.23
C ASP A 253 6.52 13.52 -21.63
N VAL A 254 7.47 13.03 -20.82
CA VAL A 254 8.22 11.80 -21.13
C VAL A 254 7.28 10.59 -21.13
N ALA A 255 6.47 10.44 -20.07
CA ALA A 255 5.55 9.31 -19.98
C ALA A 255 4.36 9.45 -20.94
N ASP A 256 3.88 10.67 -21.22
CA ASP A 256 2.84 10.93 -22.24
C ASP A 256 3.34 10.54 -23.65
N ALA A 257 4.59 10.84 -24.00
CA ALA A 257 5.17 10.40 -25.27
C ALA A 257 5.25 8.86 -25.37
N LEU A 258 5.61 8.18 -24.28
CA LEU A 258 5.68 6.72 -24.20
C LEU A 258 4.29 6.07 -24.29
N SER A 259 3.31 6.55 -23.52
CA SER A 259 1.94 6.00 -23.50
C SER A 259 1.24 6.13 -24.86
N ARG A 260 1.64 7.14 -25.65
CA ARG A 260 1.16 7.41 -27.02
C ARG A 260 2.03 6.81 -28.13
N PHE A 261 3.12 6.10 -27.81
CA PHE A 261 4.04 5.52 -28.79
C PHE A 261 4.66 6.55 -29.75
N GLN A 262 4.90 7.76 -29.27
CA GLN A 262 5.49 8.86 -30.05
C GLN A 262 7.02 8.81 -29.96
N ALA A 263 7.64 7.84 -30.65
CA ALA A 263 9.08 7.56 -30.54
C ALA A 263 9.96 8.80 -30.76
N SER A 264 9.69 9.61 -31.79
CA SER A 264 10.47 10.82 -32.07
C SER A 264 10.36 11.85 -30.95
N ARG A 265 9.16 12.11 -30.43
CA ARG A 265 8.95 13.03 -29.30
C ARG A 265 9.63 12.50 -28.04
N PHE A 266 9.48 11.21 -27.74
CA PHE A 266 10.12 10.57 -26.59
C PHE A 266 11.64 10.77 -26.61
N ARG A 267 12.29 10.57 -27.78
CA ARG A 267 13.74 10.78 -27.92
C ARG A 267 14.15 12.25 -27.81
N GLN A 268 13.28 13.19 -28.18
CA GLN A 268 13.54 14.63 -27.99
C GLN A 268 13.47 15.03 -26.51
N VAL A 269 12.45 14.54 -25.76
CA VAL A 269 12.25 14.93 -24.35
C VAL A 269 13.08 14.10 -23.37
N ALA A 270 13.56 12.92 -23.78
CA ALA A 270 14.43 12.04 -22.98
C ALA A 270 15.60 11.50 -23.82
N PRO A 271 16.55 12.35 -24.25
CA PRO A 271 17.66 11.94 -25.13
C PRO A 271 18.61 10.94 -24.48
N SER A 272 18.71 10.93 -23.13
CA SER A 272 19.51 9.98 -22.36
C SER A 272 18.85 8.62 -22.13
N ALA A 273 17.61 8.44 -22.60
CA ALA A 273 16.90 7.17 -22.43
C ALA A 273 17.65 6.02 -23.09
N GLY A 274 17.68 4.85 -22.43
CA GLY A 274 18.27 3.64 -22.98
C GLY A 274 17.76 3.31 -24.39
N LEU A 275 18.59 2.67 -25.21
CA LEU A 275 18.21 2.33 -26.58
C LEU A 275 17.07 1.31 -26.61
N LEU A 276 17.08 0.37 -25.67
CA LEU A 276 16.08 -0.70 -25.54
C LEU A 276 15.18 -0.48 -24.31
N PRO A 277 13.92 -0.90 -24.36
CA PRO A 277 13.03 -0.90 -23.20
C PRO A 277 13.45 -1.95 -22.16
N THR A 278 12.98 -1.75 -20.92
CA THR A 278 13.22 -2.64 -19.77
C THR A 278 12.37 -3.92 -19.83
N LEU A 279 11.26 -3.86 -20.57
CA LEU A 279 10.32 -4.94 -20.84
C LEU A 279 10.21 -5.17 -22.34
#